data_AF-A0A924GS01-F1
#
_entry.id   AF-A0A924GS01-F1
#
_cell.length_a   1.000
_cell.length_b   1.000
_cell.length_c   1.000
_cell.angle_alpha   90.00
_cell.angle_beta   90.00
_cell.angle_gamma   90.00
#
_symmetry.space_group_name_H-M   'P 1'
#
loop_
_entity.id
_entity.type
_entity.pdbx_description
1 polymer ?
#
loop_
_entity_poly.entity_id
_entity_poly.type
_entity_poly.pdbx_seq_one_letter_code
_entity_poly.pdbx_strand_id
1 'polypeptide(L)'
;MSIFNKVTKTFQWGQHKVTMETGEIARQSGGAVMVDMDGTVVLATVVAKADAKPGQDFFPLTVDYLEKTYAAGRIPGSFFKREGRPSEFETLTSRLIDRPIRPLFPEGFFNEVQVVIHVLSLNPEVEGDIPALIASSAALSISGIPFNGPIGAARVAYIDGQYVLNPGKTQLKDSTMDLVVAGT
;
A
#
# COMPACT_ATOMS: atom_id res chain seq x y z
N MET A 1 30.31 6.42 7.56
CA MET A 1 29.31 6.66 6.50
C MET A 1 28.40 5.44 6.47
N SER A 2 27.09 5.64 6.40
CA SER A 2 26.15 4.52 6.26
C SER A 2 26.38 3.82 4.93
N ILE A 3 26.25 2.49 4.88
CA ILE A 3 26.28 1.70 3.64
C ILE A 3 25.02 1.89 2.78
N PHE A 4 24.06 2.69 3.27
CA PHE A 4 22.77 2.93 2.64
C PHE A 4 22.67 4.37 2.14
N ASN A 5 22.22 4.54 0.89
CA ASN A 5 21.77 5.83 0.39
C ASN A 5 20.26 5.96 0.65
N LYS A 6 19.94 6.28 1.90
CA LYS A 6 18.56 6.41 2.37
C LYS A 6 17.97 7.74 1.91
N VAL A 7 16.80 7.69 1.29
CA VAL A 7 16.02 8.87 0.90
C VAL A 7 14.73 8.87 1.69
N THR A 8 14.47 9.97 2.40
CA THR A 8 13.29 10.16 3.23
C THR A 8 12.58 11.46 2.85
N LYS A 9 11.26 11.41 2.71
CA LYS A 9 10.43 12.59 2.49
C LYS A 9 9.24 12.58 3.45
N THR A 10 9.08 13.68 4.16
CA THR A 10 7.96 13.89 5.07
C THR A 10 7.09 15.04 4.58
N PHE A 11 5.77 14.87 4.68
CA PHE A 11 4.79 15.90 4.35
C PHE A 11 3.57 15.80 5.25
N GLN A 12 2.85 16.92 5.37
CA GLN A 12 1.57 16.96 6.08
C GLN A 12 0.45 16.64 5.09
N TRP A 13 -0.48 15.76 5.47
CA TRP A 13 -1.61 15.34 4.64
C TRP A 13 -2.91 15.35 5.44
N GLY A 14 -3.63 16.47 5.35
CA GLY A 14 -4.75 16.74 6.26
C GLY A 14 -4.25 16.79 7.70
N GLN A 15 -4.88 16.00 8.57
CA GLN A 15 -4.50 15.90 9.98
C GLN A 15 -3.27 15.00 10.21
N HIS A 16 -2.86 14.21 9.21
CA HIS A 16 -1.81 13.19 9.38
C HIS A 16 -0.44 13.65 8.90
N LYS A 17 0.61 13.24 9.61
CA LYS A 17 1.98 13.39 9.14
C LYS A 17 2.41 12.10 8.44
N VAL A 18 2.82 12.22 7.18
CA VAL A 18 3.25 11.09 6.36
C VAL A 18 4.74 11.17 6.11
N THR A 19 5.45 10.07 6.34
CA THR A 19 6.86 9.91 5.99
C THR A 19 7.03 8.73 5.06
N MET A 20 7.69 8.95 3.93
CA MET A 20 8.05 7.92 2.96
C MET A 20 9.56 7.75 2.93
N GLU A 21 10.01 6.51 2.87
CA GLU A 21 11.42 6.15 2.94
C GLU A 21 11.79 5.03 1.96
N THR A 22 12.95 5.15 1.33
CA THR A 22 13.54 4.12 0.47
C THR A 22 15.07 4.06 0.61
N GLY A 23 15.69 3.01 0.08
CA GLY A 23 17.15 2.87 -0.02
C GLY A 23 17.83 2.15 1.16
N GLU A 24 17.07 1.79 2.20
CA GLU A 24 17.57 1.02 3.36
C GLU A 24 17.05 -0.42 3.38
N ILE A 25 15.73 -0.60 3.26
CA ILE A 25 15.06 -1.90 3.36
C ILE A 25 14.75 -2.47 1.97
N ALA A 26 14.83 -3.80 1.82
CA ALA A 26 14.40 -4.56 0.63
C ALA A 26 14.99 -4.09 -0.72
N ARG A 27 16.25 -3.64 -0.71
CA ARG A 27 16.97 -3.07 -1.88
C ARG A 27 17.15 -4.00 -3.09
N GLN A 28 16.83 -5.29 -2.96
CA GLN A 28 16.87 -6.24 -4.08
C GLN A 28 15.56 -6.26 -4.88
N SER A 29 14.49 -5.63 -4.38
CA SER A 29 13.28 -5.42 -5.16
C SER A 29 13.51 -4.35 -6.24
N GLY A 30 12.63 -4.30 -7.25
CA GLY A 30 12.67 -3.24 -8.26
C GLY A 30 12.40 -1.87 -7.62
N GLY A 31 11.42 -1.81 -6.71
CA GLY A 31 11.16 -0.65 -5.86
C GLY A 31 10.68 -1.07 -4.47
N ALA A 32 11.16 -0.39 -3.43
CA ALA A 32 10.73 -0.59 -2.04
C ALA A 32 10.53 0.75 -1.36
N VAL A 33 9.35 0.95 -0.78
CA VAL A 33 9.03 2.16 0.00
C VAL A 33 8.37 1.76 1.30
N MET A 34 8.94 2.25 2.41
CA MET A 34 8.31 2.23 3.72
C MET A 34 7.55 3.53 3.92
N VAL A 35 6.28 3.44 4.32
CA VAL A 35 5.43 4.59 4.63
C VAL A 35 5.00 4.51 6.08
N ASP A 36 5.18 5.61 6.80
CA ASP A 36 4.66 5.84 8.14
C ASP A 36 3.61 6.97 8.05
N MET A 37 2.39 6.67 8.48
CA MET A 37 1.30 7.63 8.63
C MET A 37 0.82 7.58 10.08
N ASP A 38 1.27 8.54 10.89
CA ASP A 38 1.02 8.65 12.34
C ASP A 38 1.16 7.31 13.11
N GLY A 39 2.19 6.53 12.80
CA GLY A 39 2.49 5.27 13.50
C GLY A 39 1.88 4.02 12.86
N THR A 40 1.02 4.14 11.85
CA THR A 40 0.74 3.01 10.95
C THR A 40 1.85 2.94 9.91
N VAL A 41 2.65 1.88 9.99
CA VAL A 41 3.84 1.68 9.16
C VAL A 41 3.63 0.50 8.23
N VAL A 42 3.79 0.75 6.93
CA VAL A 42 3.70 -0.28 5.88
C VAL A 42 4.98 -0.29 5.04
N LEU A 43 5.35 -1.48 4.56
CA LEU A 43 6.42 -1.65 3.56
C LEU A 43 5.80 -2.20 2.28
N ALA A 44 5.85 -1.43 1.21
CA ALA A 44 5.51 -1.89 -0.13
C ALA A 44 6.78 -2.25 -0.90
N THR A 45 6.79 -3.42 -1.52
CA THR A 45 7.83 -3.86 -2.45
C THR A 45 7.22 -4.23 -3.80
N VAL A 46 7.96 -3.96 -4.86
CA VAL A 46 7.54 -4.20 -6.24
C VAL A 46 8.66 -4.92 -6.97
N VAL A 47 8.30 -5.98 -7.67
CA VAL A 47 9.19 -6.70 -8.56
C VAL A 47 8.50 -6.96 -9.90
N ALA A 48 9.27 -6.92 -10.97
CA ALA A 48 8.82 -7.34 -12.29
C ALA A 48 9.81 -8.35 -12.87
N LYS A 49 9.32 -9.31 -13.65
CA LYS A 49 10.18 -10.06 -14.54
C LYS A 49 10.71 -9.16 -15.65
N ALA A 50 11.97 -9.37 -16.04
CA ALA A 50 12.59 -8.65 -17.15
C ALA A 50 11.92 -8.97 -18.49
N ASP A 51 11.49 -10.22 -18.68
CA ASP A 51 10.87 -10.70 -19.90
C ASP A 51 9.49 -11.33 -19.62
N ALA A 52 8.56 -11.14 -20.54
CA ALA A 52 7.27 -11.84 -20.54
C ALA A 52 7.47 -13.35 -20.77
N LYS A 53 6.58 -14.17 -20.19
CA LYS A 53 6.61 -15.63 -20.41
C LYS A 53 6.23 -15.93 -21.87
N PRO A 54 6.83 -16.96 -22.50
CA PRO A 54 6.40 -17.40 -23.83
C PRO A 54 4.90 -17.74 -23.84
N GLY A 55 4.16 -17.19 -24.81
CA GLY A 55 2.72 -17.40 -24.95
C GLY A 55 1.83 -16.63 -23.96
N GLN A 56 2.39 -15.70 -23.18
CA GLN A 56 1.60 -14.83 -22.30
C GLN A 56 0.72 -13.87 -23.11
N ASP A 57 -0.59 -13.96 -22.94
CA ASP A 57 -1.62 -13.21 -23.67
C ASP A 57 -2.40 -12.22 -22.79
N PHE A 58 -2.09 -12.17 -21.49
CA PHE A 58 -2.67 -11.23 -20.53
C PHE A 58 -1.60 -10.63 -19.61
N PHE A 59 -1.89 -9.47 -19.00
CA PHE A 59 -1.00 -8.84 -18.02
C PHE A 59 -1.09 -9.51 -16.63
N PRO A 60 -0.04 -10.23 -16.16
CA PRO A 60 -0.04 -10.90 -14.87
C PRO A 60 0.42 -9.94 -13.77
N LEU A 61 -0.53 -9.22 -13.20
CA LEU A 61 -0.35 -8.41 -12.00
C LEU A 61 -0.96 -9.12 -10.79
N THR A 62 -0.15 -9.29 -9.75
CA THR A 62 -0.56 -9.78 -8.44
C THR A 62 -0.29 -8.71 -7.38
N VAL A 63 -1.28 -8.45 -6.53
CA VAL A 63 -1.16 -7.54 -5.39
C VAL A 63 -1.50 -8.31 -4.12
N ASP A 64 -0.58 -8.32 -3.17
CA ASP A 64 -0.72 -8.99 -1.87
C ASP A 64 -0.59 -7.96 -0.75
N TYR A 65 -1.69 -7.61 -0.09
CA TYR A 65 -1.69 -6.87 1.17
C TYR A 65 -1.74 -7.84 2.35
N LEU A 66 -0.78 -7.73 3.26
CA LEU A 66 -0.60 -8.64 4.39
C LEU A 66 -0.51 -7.89 5.71
N GLU A 67 -1.40 -8.20 6.63
CA GLU A 67 -1.38 -7.71 8.00
C GLU A 67 -0.79 -8.75 8.94
N LYS A 68 0.35 -8.42 9.54
CA LYS A 68 0.94 -9.28 10.56
C LYS A 68 0.35 -8.91 11.92
N THR A 69 -0.09 -9.88 12.71
CA THR A 69 -0.69 -9.61 14.04
C THR A 69 0.27 -8.89 14.97
N TYR A 70 1.59 -9.04 14.77
CA TYR A 70 2.60 -8.31 15.53
C TYR A 70 2.49 -6.80 15.35
N ALA A 71 1.98 -6.32 14.20
CA ALA A 71 1.81 -4.90 13.94
C ALA A 71 0.85 -4.25 14.95
N ALA A 72 -0.09 -5.02 15.49
CA ALA A 72 -1.00 -4.63 16.55
C ALA A 72 -0.58 -5.13 17.95
N GLY A 73 0.65 -5.63 18.10
CA GLY A 73 1.16 -6.18 19.37
C GLY A 73 0.49 -7.48 19.80
N ARG A 74 -0.05 -8.28 18.87
CA ARG A 74 -0.79 -9.51 19.16
C ARG A 74 -0.11 -10.75 18.58
N ILE A 75 -0.30 -11.89 19.24
CA ILE A 75 0.05 -13.21 18.73
C ILE A 75 -1.17 -13.79 17.99
N PRO A 76 -1.00 -14.48 16.85
CA PRO A 76 -2.13 -15.03 16.12
C PRO A 76 -2.97 -15.98 16.99
N GLY A 77 -4.30 -15.84 16.91
CA GLY A 77 -5.25 -16.64 17.68
C GLY A 77 -5.35 -18.10 17.22
N SER A 78 -4.88 -18.42 16.01
CA SER A 78 -4.96 -19.74 15.38
C SER A 78 -4.27 -20.85 16.18
N PHE A 79 -4.63 -22.12 15.93
CA PHE A 79 -3.98 -23.28 16.55
C PHE A 79 -2.46 -23.29 16.30
N PHE A 80 -2.05 -22.96 15.07
CA PHE A 80 -0.65 -22.92 14.66
C PHE A 80 0.11 -21.67 15.11
N LYS A 81 -0.56 -20.68 15.73
CA LYS A 81 0.03 -19.38 16.14
C LYS A 81 0.78 -18.68 15.00
N ARG A 82 0.24 -18.81 13.78
CA ARG A 82 0.75 -18.22 12.54
C ARG A 82 -0.39 -17.60 11.75
N GLU A 83 -0.05 -16.62 10.92
CA GLU A 83 -0.96 -16.12 9.90
C GLU A 83 -1.28 -17.21 8.89
N GLY A 84 -2.54 -17.27 8.49
CA GLY A 84 -3.07 -18.27 7.58
C GLY A 84 -3.29 -17.71 6.20
N ARG A 85 -4.44 -18.07 5.62
CA ARG A 85 -4.92 -17.50 4.36
C ARG A 85 -5.28 -16.02 4.56
N PRO A 86 -5.22 -15.20 3.50
CA PRO A 86 -5.67 -13.82 3.57
C PRO A 86 -7.09 -13.73 4.12
N SER A 87 -7.29 -12.79 5.04
CA SER A 87 -8.59 -12.38 5.53
C SER A 87 -9.41 -11.68 4.43
N GLU A 88 -10.70 -11.46 4.71
CA GLU A 88 -11.55 -10.65 3.82
C GLU A 88 -11.00 -9.23 3.67
N PHE A 89 -10.56 -8.62 4.78
CA PHE A 89 -9.96 -7.29 4.75
C PHE A 89 -8.70 -7.25 3.88
N GLU A 90 -7.78 -8.21 4.07
CA GLU A 90 -6.55 -8.29 3.25
C GLU A 90 -6.85 -8.49 1.77
N THR A 91 -7.85 -9.32 1.45
CA THR A 91 -8.29 -9.56 0.08
C THR A 91 -8.91 -8.30 -0.54
N LEU A 92 -9.77 -7.59 0.20
CA LEU A 92 -10.42 -6.37 -0.27
C LEU A 92 -9.41 -5.23 -0.45
N THR A 93 -8.47 -5.04 0.47
CA THR A 93 -7.40 -4.05 0.38
C THR A 93 -6.46 -4.36 -0.79
N SER A 94 -6.13 -5.64 -1.01
CA SER A 94 -5.36 -6.05 -2.19
C SER A 94 -6.06 -5.63 -3.49
N ARG A 95 -7.38 -5.86 -3.59
CA ARG A 95 -8.19 -5.43 -4.74
C ARG A 95 -8.32 -3.92 -4.84
N LEU A 96 -8.39 -3.22 -3.72
CA LEU A 96 -8.46 -1.76 -3.65
C LEU A 96 -7.20 -1.13 -4.25
N ILE A 97 -6.04 -1.75 -4.05
CA ILE A 97 -4.75 -1.34 -4.64
C ILE A 97 -4.65 -1.75 -6.11
N ASP A 98 -5.04 -2.99 -6.46
CA ASP A 98 -4.95 -3.52 -7.81
C ASP A 98 -5.76 -2.69 -8.83
N ARG A 99 -7.00 -2.36 -8.49
CA ARG A 99 -7.95 -1.67 -9.39
C ARG A 99 -7.41 -0.38 -10.02
N PRO A 100 -6.86 0.59 -9.26
CA PRO A 100 -6.34 1.83 -9.83
C PRO A 100 -4.99 1.66 -10.56
N ILE A 101 -4.13 0.71 -10.16
CA ILE A 101 -2.80 0.57 -10.79
C ILE A 101 -2.83 -0.27 -12.08
N ARG A 102 -3.70 -1.28 -12.16
CA ARG A 102 -3.78 -2.20 -13.31
C ARG A 102 -3.94 -1.50 -14.66
N PRO A 103 -4.82 -0.49 -14.83
CA PRO A 103 -4.98 0.18 -16.11
C PRO A 103 -3.83 1.15 -16.46
N LEU A 104 -2.89 1.40 -15.53
CA LEU A 104 -1.79 2.35 -15.73
C LEU A 104 -0.53 1.69 -16.31
N PHE A 105 -0.54 0.38 -16.52
CA PHE A 105 0.51 -0.30 -17.29
C PHE A 105 0.22 -0.15 -18.79
N PRO A 106 1.24 0.06 -19.64
CA PRO A 106 1.04 0.17 -21.08
C PRO A 106 0.37 -1.06 -21.68
N GLU A 107 -0.40 -0.85 -22.74
CA GLU A 107 -0.95 -1.93 -23.54
C GLU A 107 0.19 -2.81 -24.10
N GLY A 108 0.01 -4.13 -24.05
CA GLY A 108 1.01 -5.10 -24.47
C GLY A 108 2.13 -5.36 -23.44
N PHE A 109 2.08 -4.74 -22.26
CA PHE A 109 3.00 -5.07 -21.17
C PHE A 109 2.55 -6.36 -20.46
N PHE A 110 3.23 -7.48 -20.76
CA PHE A 110 2.89 -8.81 -20.25
C PHE A 110 3.93 -9.40 -19.30
N ASN A 111 4.83 -8.56 -18.80
CA ASN A 111 5.79 -8.95 -17.79
C ASN A 111 5.04 -9.17 -16.46
N GLU A 112 5.38 -10.25 -15.77
CA GLU A 112 4.81 -10.55 -14.46
C GLU A 112 5.26 -9.49 -13.44
N VAL A 113 4.28 -8.83 -12.81
CA VAL A 113 4.51 -7.81 -11.78
C VAL A 113 3.88 -8.29 -10.48
N GLN A 114 4.64 -8.23 -9.39
CA GLN A 114 4.14 -8.49 -8.05
C GLN A 114 4.34 -7.27 -7.18
N VAL A 115 3.26 -6.85 -6.52
CA VAL A 115 3.27 -5.80 -5.49
C VAL A 115 2.92 -6.46 -4.16
N VAL A 116 3.82 -6.37 -3.18
CA VAL A 116 3.61 -6.95 -1.86
C VAL A 116 3.68 -5.85 -0.82
N ILE A 117 2.63 -5.73 0.00
CA ILE A 117 2.52 -4.74 1.06
C ILE A 117 2.44 -5.46 2.40
N HIS A 118 3.33 -5.11 3.32
CA HIS A 118 3.34 -5.63 4.69
C HIS A 118 3.03 -4.51 5.67
N VAL A 119 2.02 -4.70 6.50
CA VAL A 119 1.81 -3.84 7.66
C VAL A 119 2.76 -4.27 8.77
N LEU A 120 3.65 -3.37 9.15
CA LEU A 120 4.71 -3.59 10.14
C LEU A 120 4.34 -3.02 11.52
N SER A 121 3.57 -1.93 11.54
CA SER A 121 3.03 -1.33 12.76
C SER A 121 1.65 -0.76 12.46
N LEU A 122 0.72 -0.86 13.40
CA LEU A 122 -0.65 -0.41 13.22
C LEU A 122 -1.05 0.52 14.37
N ASN A 123 -1.27 1.79 14.06
CA ASN A 123 -2.03 2.69 14.90
C ASN A 123 -3.53 2.35 14.73
N PRO A 124 -4.27 2.01 15.81
CA PRO A 124 -5.70 1.70 15.71
C PRO A 124 -6.58 2.79 15.09
N GLU A 125 -6.14 4.05 15.11
CA GLU A 125 -6.87 5.16 14.50
C GLU A 125 -6.53 5.35 13.01
N VAL A 126 -5.44 4.80 12.49
CA VAL A 126 -5.04 4.92 11.08
C VAL A 126 -5.08 3.55 10.42
N GLU A 127 -6.10 3.30 9.60
CA GLU A 127 -6.23 2.05 8.86
C GLU A 127 -5.09 1.91 7.82
N GLY A 128 -4.63 0.68 7.59
CA GLY A 128 -3.44 0.41 6.76
C GLY A 128 -3.67 0.50 5.25
N ASP A 129 -4.91 0.65 4.79
CA ASP A 129 -5.28 0.64 3.38
C ASP A 129 -4.81 1.88 2.61
N ILE A 130 -5.04 3.10 3.14
CA ILE A 130 -4.57 4.34 2.52
C ILE A 130 -3.02 4.43 2.53
N PRO A 131 -2.32 4.17 3.65
CA PRO A 131 -0.86 4.03 3.67
C PRO A 131 -0.35 3.02 2.65
N ALA A 132 -1.01 1.85 2.52
CA ALA A 132 -0.62 0.82 1.57
C ALA A 132 -0.77 1.28 0.11
N LEU A 133 -1.87 1.94 -0.24
CA LEU A 133 -2.09 2.51 -1.58
C LEU A 133 -0.97 3.48 -1.98
N ILE A 134 -0.66 4.45 -1.12
CA ILE A 134 0.40 5.43 -1.41
C ILE A 134 1.79 4.79 -1.39
N ALA A 135 2.02 3.77 -0.56
CA ALA A 135 3.27 3.02 -0.55
C ALA A 135 3.47 2.24 -1.85
N SER A 136 2.44 1.54 -2.34
CA SER A 136 2.46 0.83 -3.62
C SER A 136 2.70 1.79 -4.80
N SER A 137 2.02 2.93 -4.80
CA SER A 137 2.21 3.99 -5.80
C SER A 137 3.64 4.49 -5.84
N ALA A 138 4.21 4.81 -4.67
CA ALA A 138 5.59 5.28 -4.56
C ALA A 138 6.60 4.19 -4.97
N ALA A 139 6.40 2.95 -4.52
CA ALA A 139 7.27 1.83 -4.86
C ALA A 139 7.25 1.51 -6.37
N LEU A 140 6.09 1.54 -7.02
CA LEU A 140 5.96 1.40 -8.47
C LEU A 140 6.69 2.53 -9.19
N SER A 141 6.50 3.77 -8.74
CA SER A 141 7.09 4.96 -9.38
C SER A 141 8.62 4.98 -9.36
N ILE A 142 9.24 4.38 -8.33
CA ILE A 142 10.71 4.26 -8.24
C ILE A 142 11.25 2.93 -8.80
N SER A 143 10.38 2.03 -9.27
CA SER A 143 10.77 0.68 -9.66
C SER A 143 11.45 0.57 -11.03
N GLY A 144 11.32 1.59 -11.87
CA GLY A 144 11.74 1.57 -13.28
C GLY A 144 10.83 0.74 -14.20
N ILE A 145 9.77 0.12 -13.66
CA ILE A 145 8.74 -0.57 -14.46
C ILE A 145 7.92 0.49 -15.22
N PRO A 146 7.55 0.26 -16.49
CA PRO A 146 6.72 1.19 -17.24
C PRO A 146 5.32 1.26 -16.62
N PHE A 147 5.10 2.28 -15.80
CA PHE A 147 3.88 2.53 -15.04
C PHE A 147 3.52 4.01 -15.15
N ASN A 148 2.34 4.31 -15.66
CA ASN A 148 1.84 5.68 -15.91
C ASN A 148 1.21 6.31 -14.65
N GLY A 149 1.88 6.17 -13.51
CA GLY A 149 1.51 6.86 -12.27
C GLY A 149 2.30 8.17 -12.08
N PRO A 150 2.46 8.66 -10.83
CA PRO A 150 1.97 8.07 -9.59
C PRO A 150 0.44 8.17 -9.44
N ILE A 151 -0.12 7.40 -8.51
CA ILE A 151 -1.49 7.60 -8.02
C ILE A 151 -1.50 8.18 -6.60
N GLY A 152 -2.51 9.00 -6.31
CA GLY A 152 -2.95 9.33 -4.97
C GLY A 152 -4.12 8.44 -4.53
N ALA A 153 -4.39 8.42 -3.23
CA ALA A 153 -5.58 7.80 -2.66
C ALA A 153 -6.09 8.62 -1.48
N ALA A 154 -7.37 8.61 -1.16
CA ALA A 154 -7.89 9.26 0.04
C ALA A 154 -9.16 8.54 0.51
N ARG A 155 -9.37 8.51 1.82
CA ARG A 155 -10.66 8.19 2.42
C ARG A 155 -11.38 9.49 2.76
N VAL A 156 -12.65 9.58 2.41
CA VAL A 156 -13.50 10.74 2.65
C VAL A 156 -14.70 10.31 3.49
N ALA A 157 -14.85 10.95 4.65
CA ALA A 157 -16.04 10.87 5.49
C ALA A 157 -16.94 12.09 5.30
N TYR A 158 -18.20 11.96 5.75
CA TYR A 158 -19.15 13.06 5.84
C TYR A 158 -19.74 13.13 7.25
N ILE A 159 -19.28 14.12 8.03
CA ILE A 159 -19.59 14.28 9.46
C ILE A 159 -20.08 15.72 9.66
N ASP A 160 -21.20 15.91 10.36
CA ASP A 160 -21.79 17.23 10.65
C ASP A 160 -21.97 18.13 9.40
N GLY A 161 -22.30 17.52 8.27
CA GLY A 161 -22.49 18.24 7.00
C GLY A 161 -21.20 18.67 6.31
N GLN A 162 -20.04 18.14 6.71
CA GLN A 162 -18.72 18.48 6.18
C GLN A 162 -17.97 17.25 5.70
N TYR A 163 -17.16 17.42 4.65
CA TYR A 163 -16.22 16.39 4.21
C TYR A 163 -14.98 16.37 5.10
N VAL A 164 -14.60 15.18 5.57
CA VAL A 164 -13.41 14.97 6.40
C VAL A 164 -12.43 14.07 5.66
N LEU A 165 -11.20 14.54 5.49
CA LEU A 165 -10.12 13.82 4.81
C LEU A 165 -9.42 12.85 5.76
N ASN A 166 -9.29 11.59 5.33
CA ASN A 166 -8.63 10.51 6.05
C ASN A 166 -9.05 10.49 7.54
N PRO A 167 -10.34 10.31 7.82
CA PRO A 167 -10.84 10.26 9.20
C PRO A 167 -10.23 9.06 9.94
N GLY A 168 -9.99 9.23 11.25
CA GLY A 168 -9.62 8.11 12.10
C GLY A 168 -10.77 7.10 12.27
N LYS A 169 -10.47 5.87 12.69
CA LYS A 169 -11.51 4.84 12.94
C LYS A 169 -12.59 5.29 13.90
N THR A 170 -12.24 6.11 14.90
CA THR A 170 -13.22 6.65 15.84
C THR A 170 -14.13 7.70 15.17
N GLN A 171 -13.57 8.60 14.36
CA GLN A 171 -14.34 9.63 13.62
C GLN A 171 -15.28 9.01 12.58
N LEU A 172 -14.87 7.92 11.93
CA LEU A 172 -15.70 7.23 10.94
C LEU A 172 -17.03 6.71 11.48
N LYS A 173 -17.13 6.46 12.80
CA LYS A 173 -18.38 6.00 13.43
C LYS A 173 -19.50 7.03 13.37
N ASP A 174 -19.14 8.32 13.34
CA ASP A 174 -20.08 9.44 13.25
C ASP A 174 -20.33 9.86 11.80
N SER A 175 -19.69 9.19 10.83
CA SER A 175 -19.80 9.51 9.41
C SER A 175 -21.01 8.84 8.77
N THR A 176 -21.69 9.55 7.87
CA THR A 176 -22.73 8.99 7.01
C THR A 176 -22.19 8.48 5.66
N MET A 177 -20.89 8.63 5.42
CA MET A 177 -20.20 8.21 4.20
C MET A 177 -18.83 7.60 4.52
N ASP A 178 -18.49 6.50 3.87
CA ASP A 178 -17.12 5.97 3.85
C ASP A 178 -16.74 5.72 2.38
N LEU A 179 -16.00 6.68 1.81
CA LEU A 179 -15.61 6.65 0.40
C LEU A 179 -14.09 6.62 0.30
N VAL A 180 -13.55 5.55 -0.29
CA VAL A 180 -12.15 5.52 -0.72
C VAL A 180 -12.07 5.83 -2.21
N VAL A 181 -11.24 6.79 -2.59
CA VAL A 181 -10.96 7.16 -3.97
C VAL A 181 -9.46 7.05 -4.25
N ALA A 182 -9.11 6.64 -5.46
CA ALA A 182 -7.74 6.64 -5.96
C ALA A 182 -7.72 7.17 -7.40
N GLY A 183 -6.66 7.88 -7.78
CA GLY A 183 -6.54 8.52 -9.09
C GLY A 183 -5.14 9.08 -9.35
N THR A 184 -4.87 9.43 -10.61
CA THR A 184 -3.65 10.11 -11.09
C THR A 184 -3.81 11.62 -11.06
#